data_AF-A0A3B0Q970-F1
#
_entry.id   AF-A0A3B0Q970-F1
#
_cell.length_a   1.000
_cell.length_b   1.000
_cell.length_c   1.000
_cell.angle_alpha   90.00
_cell.angle_beta   90.00
_cell.angle_gamma   90.00
#
_symmetry.space_group_name_H-M   'P 1'
#
loop_
_entity.id
_entity.type
_entity.pdbx_description
1 polymer ?
#
loop_
_entity_poly.entity_id
_entity_poly.type
_entity_poly.pdbx_seq_one_letter_code
_entity_poly.pdbx_strand_id
1 'polypeptide(L)'
;MLPIDAAGKTPSIQTVLAEVEDASAKLLCHEAEIQMLADRIDEQDGKIQRLSSAKPESLTKQIQQLEIEQKTLAKTVAVLTASVKDIQATLNNKLQEIQKDHKTLSQDIRLLRRSLLALVDGSSPETYSDLSDEAPAHIHIVRPGETLGKIAAKYKIPVSELKKLNKLNSDVIYANQKLCLPENKK
;
A
#
# COMPACT_ATOMS: atom_id res chain seq x y z
N MET A 1 -38.49 61.88 -40.47
CA MET A 1 -39.02 61.30 -41.72
C MET A 1 -39.95 60.17 -41.27
N LEU A 2 -41.27 60.37 -41.35
CA LEU A 2 -42.25 59.44 -40.78
C LEU A 2 -42.30 58.14 -41.61
N PRO A 3 -42.52 56.96 -40.99
CA PRO A 3 -42.62 55.70 -41.72
C PRO A 3 -43.91 55.70 -42.54
N ILE A 4 -43.80 55.43 -43.84
CA ILE A 4 -44.93 55.34 -44.76
C ILE A 4 -45.29 53.86 -44.87
N ASP A 5 -46.51 53.48 -44.48
CA ASP A 5 -47.06 52.15 -44.73
C ASP A 5 -47.17 51.90 -46.25
N ALA A 6 -47.06 50.64 -46.66
CA ALA A 6 -47.06 50.10 -48.02
C ALA A 6 -48.26 50.52 -48.91
N ALA A 7 -49.21 51.31 -48.40
CA ALA A 7 -50.39 51.84 -49.08
C ALA A 7 -50.39 53.37 -49.34
N GLY A 8 -49.33 54.11 -48.98
CA GLY A 8 -49.18 55.53 -49.38
C GLY A 8 -50.15 56.53 -48.74
N LYS A 9 -50.76 56.20 -47.59
CA LYS A 9 -51.67 57.08 -46.83
C LYS A 9 -51.01 57.47 -45.50
N THR A 10 -50.99 58.77 -45.16
CA THR A 10 -50.53 59.19 -43.83
C THR A 10 -51.48 58.64 -42.78
N PRO A 11 -50.98 57.93 -41.76
CA PRO A 11 -51.81 57.36 -40.72
C PRO A 11 -52.61 58.48 -40.03
N SER A 12 -53.87 58.19 -39.69
CA SER A 12 -54.70 59.11 -38.91
C SER A 12 -54.01 59.35 -37.56
N ILE A 13 -54.15 60.56 -37.00
CA ILE A 13 -53.62 60.90 -35.67
C ILE A 13 -54.08 59.88 -34.60
N GLN A 14 -55.30 59.35 -34.74
CA GLN A 14 -55.85 58.34 -33.84
C GLN A 14 -55.10 57.00 -33.90
N THR A 15 -54.66 56.56 -35.08
CA THR A 15 -53.86 55.34 -35.27
C THR A 15 -52.47 55.48 -34.63
N VAL A 16 -51.82 56.64 -34.81
CA VAL A 16 -50.52 56.92 -34.18
C VAL A 16 -50.66 56.98 -32.65
N LEU A 17 -51.75 57.54 -32.14
CA LEU A 17 -52.01 57.59 -30.70
C LEU A 17 -52.18 56.18 -30.10
N ALA A 18 -52.94 55.31 -30.77
CA ALA A 18 -53.12 53.93 -30.35
C ALA A 18 -51.81 53.12 -30.38
N GLU A 19 -50.95 53.33 -31.38
CA GLU A 19 -49.61 52.71 -31.45
C GLU A 19 -48.69 53.20 -30.32
N VAL A 20 -48.77 54.48 -29.95
CA VAL A 20 -48.00 55.06 -28.84
C VAL A 20 -48.48 54.50 -27.49
N GLU A 21 -49.79 54.36 -27.30
CA GLU A 21 -50.37 53.74 -26.10
C GLU A 21 -49.98 52.26 -25.96
N ASP A 22 -50.03 51.49 -27.06
CA ASP A 22 -49.59 50.08 -27.09
C ASP A 22 -48.08 49.94 -26.82
N ALA A 23 -47.25 50.80 -27.43
CA ALA A 23 -45.81 50.83 -27.16
C ALA A 23 -45.50 51.22 -25.71
N SER A 24 -46.26 52.15 -25.12
CA SER A 24 -46.11 52.53 -23.71
C SER A 24 -46.49 51.39 -22.77
N ALA A 25 -47.55 50.63 -23.07
CA ALA A 25 -47.92 49.45 -22.29
C ALA A 25 -46.85 48.35 -22.36
N LYS A 26 -46.25 48.11 -23.53
CA LYS A 26 -45.13 47.18 -23.70
C LYS A 26 -43.88 47.63 -22.94
N LEU A 27 -43.57 48.93 -22.96
CA LEU A 27 -42.47 49.50 -22.19
C LEU A 27 -42.65 49.26 -20.69
N LEU A 28 -43.84 49.53 -20.15
CA LEU A 28 -44.15 49.28 -18.73
C LEU A 28 -44.03 47.79 -18.38
N CYS A 29 -44.46 46.89 -19.27
CA CYS A 29 -44.30 45.45 -19.08
C CYS A 29 -42.83 45.02 -19.05
N HIS A 30 -42.02 45.53 -19.97
CA HIS A 30 -40.58 45.24 -20.00
C HIS A 30 -39.84 45.86 -18.83
N GLU A 31 -40.25 47.03 -18.36
CA GLU A 31 -39.67 47.68 -17.18
C GLU A 31 -39.92 46.85 -15.91
N ALA A 32 -41.12 46.27 -15.77
CA ALA A 32 -41.41 45.32 -14.71
C ALA A 32 -40.58 44.02 -14.82
N GLU A 33 -40.39 43.51 -16.04
CA GLU A 33 -39.55 42.32 -16.28
C GLU A 33 -38.07 42.58 -15.96
N ILE A 34 -37.54 43.75 -16.33
CA ILE A 34 -36.19 44.18 -15.97
C ILE A 34 -36.04 44.27 -14.46
N GLN A 35 -37.03 44.81 -13.74
CA GLN A 35 -36.99 44.88 -12.28
C GLN A 35 -36.95 43.48 -11.64
N MET A 36 -37.77 42.54 -12.13
CA MET A 36 -37.74 41.15 -11.65
C MET A 36 -36.41 40.45 -11.93
N LEU A 37 -35.80 40.73 -13.08
CA LEU A 37 -34.48 40.20 -13.43
C LEU A 37 -33.39 40.80 -12.54
N ALA A 38 -33.46 42.10 -12.24
CA ALA A 38 -32.54 42.76 -11.31
C ALA A 38 -32.61 42.14 -9.91
N ASP A 39 -33.81 41.98 -9.35
CA ASP A 39 -34.01 41.34 -8.04
C ASP A 39 -33.46 39.90 -8.01
N ARG A 40 -33.57 39.17 -9.13
CA ARG A 40 -33.07 37.80 -9.26
C ARG A 40 -31.55 37.74 -9.39
N ILE A 41 -30.91 38.74 -10.00
CA ILE A 41 -29.46 38.89 -10.02
C ILE A 41 -28.95 39.14 -8.60
N ASP A 42 -29.57 40.04 -7.84
CA ASP A 42 -29.20 40.31 -6.45
C ASP A 42 -29.31 39.05 -5.56
N GLU A 43 -30.35 38.25 -5.76
CA GLU A 43 -30.51 36.96 -5.06
C GLU A 43 -29.38 35.97 -5.42
N GLN A 44 -28.98 35.93 -6.69
CA GLN A 44 -27.88 35.09 -7.16
C GLN A 44 -26.54 35.56 -6.59
N ASP A 45 -26.28 36.87 -6.57
CA ASP A 45 -25.07 37.44 -5.98
C ASP A 45 -24.97 37.14 -4.48
N GLY A 46 -26.09 37.21 -3.76
CA GLY A 46 -26.17 36.78 -2.36
C GLY A 46 -25.85 35.29 -2.17
N LYS A 47 -26.29 34.40 -3.09
CA LYS A 47 -25.94 32.98 -3.06
C LYS A 47 -24.46 32.75 -3.34
N ILE A 48 -23.89 33.44 -4.34
CA ILE A 48 -22.48 33.36 -4.70
C ILE A 48 -21.60 33.79 -3.52
N GLN A 49 -21.93 34.90 -2.84
CA GLN A 49 -21.16 35.40 -1.70
C GLN A 49 -21.16 34.43 -0.51
N ARG A 50 -22.31 33.80 -0.22
CA ARG A 50 -22.42 32.77 0.84
C ARG A 50 -21.64 31.51 0.51
N LEU A 51 -21.69 31.05 -0.74
CA LEU A 51 -20.94 29.87 -1.19
C LEU A 51 -19.43 30.12 -1.22
N SER A 52 -19.01 31.32 -1.65
CA SER A 52 -17.61 31.74 -1.71
C SER A 52 -16.97 31.89 -0.32
N SER A 53 -17.68 32.45 0.66
CA SER A 53 -17.12 32.73 1.99
C SER A 53 -16.96 31.49 2.87
N ALA A 54 -17.86 30.51 2.79
CA ALA A 54 -17.90 29.44 3.81
C ALA A 54 -17.18 28.15 3.41
N LYS A 55 -17.19 27.79 2.12
CA LYS A 55 -16.81 26.44 1.65
C LYS A 55 -15.34 26.26 1.24
N PRO A 56 -14.73 27.16 0.46
CA PRO A 56 -13.38 26.93 -0.03
C PRO A 56 -12.33 27.05 1.09
N GLU A 57 -12.52 27.96 2.05
CA GLU A 57 -11.59 28.13 3.18
C GLU A 57 -11.58 26.93 4.14
N SER A 58 -12.73 26.33 4.40
CA SER A 58 -12.82 25.15 5.27
C SER A 58 -12.16 23.93 4.64
N LEU A 59 -12.39 23.72 3.33
CA LEU A 59 -11.77 22.62 2.58
C LEU A 59 -10.25 22.80 2.45
N THR A 60 -9.77 24.02 2.18
CA THR A 60 -8.32 24.28 2.13
C THR A 60 -7.64 24.05 3.47
N LYS A 61 -8.26 24.45 4.59
CA LYS A 61 -7.74 24.14 5.94
C LYS A 61 -7.69 22.62 6.20
N GLN A 62 -8.72 21.87 5.81
CA GLN A 62 -8.73 20.40 5.93
C GLN A 62 -7.64 19.75 5.08
N ILE A 63 -7.44 20.21 3.84
CA ILE A 63 -6.38 19.71 2.95
C ILE A 63 -5.01 19.98 3.57
N GLN A 64 -4.75 21.20 4.06
CA GLN A 64 -3.48 21.54 4.72
C GLN A 64 -3.23 20.69 5.97
N GLN A 65 -4.27 20.46 6.78
CA GLN A 65 -4.17 19.59 7.94
C GLN A 65 -3.80 18.15 7.55
N LEU A 66 -4.46 17.60 6.54
CA LEU A 66 -4.17 16.26 6.02
C LEU A 66 -2.75 16.17 5.42
N GLU A 67 -2.25 17.22 4.77
CA GLU A 67 -0.87 17.27 4.27
C GLU A 67 0.16 17.25 5.41
N ILE A 68 -0.09 17.98 6.49
CA ILE A 68 0.77 17.97 7.68
C ILE A 68 0.77 16.58 8.31
N GLU A 69 -0.40 15.96 8.46
CA GLU A 69 -0.55 14.61 9.00
C GLU A 69 0.12 13.56 8.11
N GLN A 70 -0.01 13.65 6.79
CA GLN A 70 0.73 12.76 5.88
C GLN A 70 2.25 12.93 6.04
N LYS A 71 2.74 14.16 6.19
CA LYS A 71 4.16 14.43 6.36
C LYS A 71 4.68 13.90 7.69
N THR A 72 3.91 14.00 8.77
CA THR A 72 4.30 13.43 10.07
C THR A 72 4.29 11.91 10.00
N LEU A 73 3.25 11.30 9.41
CA LEU A 73 3.20 9.86 9.18
C LEU A 73 4.38 9.37 8.35
N ALA A 74 4.74 10.04 7.25
CA ALA A 74 5.89 9.68 6.43
C ALA A 74 7.21 9.68 7.23
N LYS A 75 7.41 10.66 8.11
CA LYS A 75 8.58 10.69 9.01
C LYS A 75 8.57 9.51 9.99
N THR A 76 7.43 9.19 10.58
CA THR A 76 7.33 8.05 11.52
C THR A 76 7.62 6.72 10.82
N VAL A 77 7.10 6.53 9.60
CA VAL A 77 7.37 5.34 8.79
C VAL A 77 8.86 5.23 8.48
N ALA A 78 9.54 6.34 8.16
CA ALA A 78 10.98 6.34 7.91
C ALA A 78 11.79 5.90 9.15
N VAL A 79 11.45 6.42 10.34
CA VAL A 79 12.09 6.03 11.61
C VAL A 79 11.86 4.56 11.93
N LEU A 80 10.61 4.08 11.82
CA LEU A 80 10.28 2.68 12.06
C LEU A 80 10.99 1.75 11.05
N THR A 81 11.08 2.14 9.78
CA THR A 81 11.78 1.38 8.75
C THR A 81 13.27 1.24 9.06
N ALA A 82 13.91 2.32 9.54
CA ALA A 82 15.30 2.26 9.98
C ALA A 82 15.47 1.30 11.17
N SER A 83 14.61 1.40 12.19
CA SER A 83 14.64 0.52 13.35
C SER A 83 14.46 -0.96 12.97
N VAL A 84 13.51 -1.27 12.08
CA VAL A 84 13.31 -2.64 11.58
C VAL A 84 14.56 -3.16 10.87
N LYS A 85 15.22 -2.32 10.05
CA LYS A 85 16.44 -2.69 9.35
C LYS A 85 17.58 -3.01 10.33
N ASP A 86 17.74 -2.23 11.38
CA ASP A 86 18.76 -2.44 12.41
C ASP A 86 18.51 -3.73 13.21
N ILE A 87 17.24 -3.99 13.55
CA ILE A 87 16.83 -5.26 14.18
C ILE A 87 17.13 -6.44 13.26
N GLN A 88 16.82 -6.33 11.97
CA GLN A 88 17.08 -7.38 10.99
C GLN A 88 18.58 -7.65 10.83
N ALA A 89 19.41 -6.60 10.80
CA ALA A 89 20.87 -6.75 10.76
C ALA A 89 21.41 -7.45 12.02
N THR A 90 20.91 -7.05 13.19
CA THR A 90 21.29 -7.66 14.48
C THR A 90 20.93 -9.14 14.52
N LEU A 91 19.72 -9.49 14.05
CA LEU A 91 19.26 -10.87 14.00
C LEU A 91 20.10 -11.72 13.06
N ASN A 92 20.45 -11.20 11.89
CA ASN A 92 21.29 -11.89 10.92
C ASN A 92 22.70 -12.16 11.48
N ASN A 93 23.30 -11.18 12.16
CA ASN A 93 24.61 -11.34 12.78
C ASN A 93 24.58 -12.43 13.87
N LYS A 94 23.59 -12.40 14.76
CA LYS A 94 23.41 -13.43 15.80
C LYS A 94 23.18 -14.82 15.20
N LEU A 95 22.45 -14.90 14.10
CA LEU A 95 22.21 -16.17 13.41
C LEU A 95 23.51 -16.75 12.84
N GLN A 96 24.36 -15.91 12.25
CA GLN A 96 25.68 -16.34 11.77
C GLN A 96 26.60 -16.79 12.90
N GLU A 97 26.57 -16.10 14.04
CA GLU A 97 27.33 -16.47 15.24
C GLU A 97 26.90 -17.87 15.75
N ILE A 98 25.60 -18.09 15.93
CA ILE A 98 25.06 -19.40 16.35
C ILE A 98 25.44 -20.51 15.34
N GLN A 99 25.37 -20.22 14.03
CA GLN A 99 25.76 -21.20 13.01
C GLN A 99 27.24 -21.55 13.07
N LYS A 100 28.10 -20.56 13.34
CA LYS A 100 29.54 -20.77 13.53
C LYS A 100 29.80 -21.62 14.77
N ASP A 101 29.19 -21.27 15.89
CA ASP A 101 29.37 -21.99 17.16
C ASP A 101 28.89 -23.45 17.04
N HIS A 102 27.75 -23.67 16.38
CA HIS A 102 27.25 -25.02 16.12
C HIS A 102 28.22 -25.84 15.26
N LYS A 103 28.87 -25.21 14.26
CA LYS A 103 29.88 -25.89 13.44
C LYS A 103 31.10 -26.28 14.27
N THR A 104 31.60 -25.38 15.12
CA THR A 104 32.71 -25.65 16.03
C THR A 104 32.36 -26.77 17.00
N LEU A 105 31.19 -26.69 17.64
CA LEU A 105 30.73 -27.71 18.57
C LEU A 105 30.59 -29.09 17.90
N SER A 106 30.09 -29.14 16.66
CA SER A 106 30.04 -30.37 15.87
C SER A 106 31.44 -30.93 15.55
N GLN A 107 32.44 -30.09 15.33
CA GLN A 107 33.84 -30.53 15.18
C GLN A 107 34.39 -31.08 16.50
N ASP A 108 34.14 -30.40 17.62
CA ASP A 108 34.61 -30.83 18.94
C ASP A 108 34.00 -32.17 19.36
N ILE A 109 32.69 -32.35 19.14
CA ILE A 109 32.00 -33.63 19.41
C ILE A 109 32.62 -34.77 18.60
N ARG A 110 32.98 -34.53 17.32
CA ARG A 110 33.67 -35.53 16.49
C ARG A 110 35.03 -35.89 17.04
N LEU A 111 35.83 -34.89 17.44
CA LEU A 111 37.16 -35.12 18.03
C LEU A 111 37.06 -35.92 19.33
N LEU A 112 36.10 -35.57 20.20
CA LEU A 112 35.85 -36.29 21.45
C LEU A 112 35.42 -37.73 21.19
N ARG A 113 34.49 -37.97 20.25
CA ARG A 113 34.04 -39.31 19.86
C ARG A 113 35.21 -40.16 19.37
N ARG A 114 36.06 -39.60 18.51
CA ARG A 114 37.26 -40.25 17.96
C ARG A 114 38.24 -40.64 19.07
N SER A 115 38.50 -39.72 19.99
CA SER A 115 39.37 -39.98 21.15
C SER A 115 38.78 -41.05 22.07
N LEU A 116 37.47 -41.04 22.30
CA LEU A 116 36.79 -42.05 23.12
C LEU A 116 36.86 -43.45 22.50
N LEU A 117 36.60 -43.57 21.20
CA LEU A 117 36.65 -44.85 20.50
C LEU A 117 38.05 -45.48 20.58
N ALA A 118 39.10 -44.69 20.36
CA ALA A 118 40.49 -45.12 20.50
C ALA A 118 40.86 -45.62 21.90
N LEU A 119 40.28 -45.04 22.95
CA LEU A 119 40.48 -45.52 24.32
C LEU A 119 39.79 -46.86 24.59
N VAL A 120 38.68 -47.16 23.89
CA VAL A 120 37.92 -48.39 24.10
C VAL A 120 38.61 -49.61 23.48
N ASP A 121 39.19 -49.48 22.29
CA ASP A 121 39.81 -50.61 21.57
C ASP A 121 41.34 -50.60 21.59
N GLY A 122 41.96 -49.56 22.18
CA GLY A 122 43.42 -49.41 22.24
C GLY A 122 44.07 -49.04 20.91
N SER A 123 43.28 -48.71 19.89
CA SER A 123 43.77 -48.27 18.58
C SER A 123 44.17 -46.79 18.59
N SER A 124 44.82 -46.32 17.52
CA SER A 124 45.13 -44.89 17.36
C SER A 124 43.85 -44.09 17.05
N PRO A 125 43.70 -42.85 17.58
CA PRO A 125 42.59 -41.96 17.21
C PRO A 125 42.49 -41.70 15.71
N GLU A 126 43.61 -41.73 14.99
CA GLU A 126 43.66 -41.45 13.55
C GLU A 126 43.14 -42.61 12.68
N THR A 127 42.98 -43.81 13.25
CA THR A 127 42.45 -44.99 12.52
C THR A 127 40.94 -44.97 12.33
N TYR A 128 40.23 -44.13 13.08
CA TYR A 128 38.80 -43.93 12.94
C TYR A 128 38.53 -42.84 11.91
N SER A 129 38.27 -43.26 10.67
CA SER A 129 37.66 -42.37 9.68
C SER A 129 36.27 -41.98 10.17
N ASP A 130 35.92 -40.71 9.98
CA ASP A 130 34.62 -40.15 10.32
C ASP A 130 33.57 -41.02 9.64
N LEU A 131 32.89 -41.90 10.40
CA LEU A 131 31.63 -42.51 9.98
C LEU A 131 30.62 -41.37 9.94
N SER A 132 30.72 -40.57 8.88
CA SER A 132 29.71 -39.66 8.42
C SER A 132 28.46 -40.49 8.19
N ASP A 133 27.41 -40.16 8.93
CA ASP A 133 26.09 -39.84 8.35
C ASP A 133 25.06 -39.70 9.48
N GLU A 134 25.31 -38.77 10.40
CA GLU A 134 24.24 -37.88 10.86
C GLU A 134 24.83 -36.47 10.88
N ALA A 135 25.11 -35.96 9.68
CA ALA A 135 25.29 -34.53 9.51
C ALA A 135 23.96 -33.83 9.88
N PRO A 136 24.02 -32.64 10.51
CA PRO A 136 22.82 -31.93 10.95
C PRO A 136 21.90 -31.67 9.75
N ALA A 137 20.63 -32.08 9.87
CA ALA A 137 19.59 -31.86 8.88
C ALA A 137 19.67 -30.44 8.30
N HIS A 138 19.77 -30.32 6.97
CA HIS A 138 19.94 -29.04 6.30
C HIS A 138 18.72 -28.14 6.58
N ILE A 139 18.89 -27.00 7.26
CA ILE A 139 17.74 -26.16 7.68
C ILE A 139 17.47 -25.06 6.64
N HIS A 140 16.25 -25.00 6.12
CA HIS A 140 15.72 -23.90 5.30
C HIS A 140 14.84 -22.95 6.13
N ILE A 141 15.05 -21.65 6.01
CA ILE A 141 14.22 -20.63 6.66
C ILE A 141 13.23 -20.09 5.63
N VAL A 142 11.94 -20.24 5.91
CA VAL A 142 10.84 -19.83 5.02
C VAL A 142 10.86 -18.31 4.83
N ARG A 143 10.93 -17.84 3.59
CA ARG A 143 10.84 -16.42 3.25
C ARG A 143 9.38 -15.98 3.02
N PRO A 144 9.04 -14.69 3.21
CA PRO A 144 7.71 -14.19 2.91
C PRO A 144 7.29 -14.55 1.47
N GLY A 145 6.09 -15.13 1.32
CA GLY A 145 5.55 -15.56 0.02
C GLY A 145 6.06 -16.91 -0.50
N GLU A 146 6.94 -17.59 0.23
CA GLU A 146 7.26 -19.00 -0.03
C GLU A 146 6.12 -19.91 0.44
N THR A 147 5.87 -20.96 -0.33
CA THR A 147 4.90 -22.01 0.02
C THR A 147 5.63 -23.33 0.17
N LEU A 148 5.05 -24.25 0.95
CA LEU A 148 5.65 -25.55 1.20
C LEU A 148 5.94 -26.30 -0.10
N GLY A 149 5.05 -26.20 -1.09
CA GLY A 149 5.24 -26.76 -2.43
C GLY A 149 6.41 -26.13 -3.21
N LYS A 150 6.60 -24.81 -3.14
CA LYS A 150 7.74 -24.13 -3.80
C LYS A 150 9.07 -24.54 -3.17
N ILE A 151 9.10 -24.70 -1.85
CA ILE A 151 10.30 -25.15 -1.12
C ILE A 151 10.61 -26.60 -1.48
N ALA A 152 9.61 -27.48 -1.38
CA ALA A 152 9.71 -28.88 -1.78
C ALA A 152 10.24 -29.04 -3.23
N ALA A 153 9.68 -28.29 -4.18
CA ALA A 153 10.14 -28.30 -5.58
C ALA A 153 11.58 -27.79 -5.74
N LYS A 154 11.95 -26.72 -5.04
CA LYS A 154 13.31 -26.14 -5.07
C LYS A 154 14.36 -27.15 -4.63
N TYR A 155 14.06 -27.94 -3.61
CA TYR A 155 14.97 -28.94 -3.06
C TYR A 155 14.75 -30.35 -3.61
N LYS A 156 13.81 -30.52 -4.56
CA LYS A 156 13.42 -31.81 -5.16
C LYS A 156 13.00 -32.87 -4.13
N ILE A 157 12.31 -32.45 -3.08
CA ILE A 157 11.78 -33.33 -2.02
C ILE A 157 10.26 -33.38 -2.18
N PRO A 158 9.60 -34.55 -2.06
CA PRO A 158 8.14 -34.61 -2.05
C PRO A 158 7.59 -33.90 -0.82
N VAL A 159 6.53 -33.10 -1.00
CA VAL A 159 5.89 -32.31 0.08
C VAL A 159 5.53 -33.17 1.28
N SER A 160 5.05 -34.40 1.04
CA SER A 160 4.71 -35.36 2.10
C SER A 160 5.90 -35.73 2.98
N GLU A 161 7.09 -35.86 2.41
CA GLU A 161 8.32 -36.19 3.14
C GLU A 161 8.82 -34.99 3.91
N LEU A 162 8.78 -33.81 3.30
CA LEU A 162 9.10 -32.54 3.98
C LEU A 162 8.18 -32.30 5.19
N LYS A 163 6.88 -32.61 5.07
CA LYS A 163 5.91 -32.54 6.18
C LYS A 163 6.22 -33.53 7.29
N LYS A 164 6.48 -34.79 6.93
CA LYS A 164 6.82 -35.84 7.91
C LYS A 164 8.08 -35.47 8.71
N LEU A 165 9.12 -35.01 8.01
CA LEU A 165 10.38 -34.62 8.62
C LEU A 165 10.21 -33.44 9.60
N ASN A 166 9.32 -32.50 9.29
CA ASN A 166 9.05 -31.32 10.10
C ASN A 166 7.83 -31.43 11.01
N LYS A 167 7.22 -32.62 11.11
CA LYS A 167 6.00 -32.89 11.90
C LYS A 167 4.86 -31.92 11.59
N LEU A 168 4.68 -31.56 10.31
CA LEU A 168 3.63 -30.64 9.87
C LEU A 168 2.33 -31.40 9.55
N ASN A 169 1.24 -30.98 10.18
CA ASN A 169 -0.09 -31.56 9.95
C ASN A 169 -0.82 -30.94 8.75
N SER A 170 -0.40 -29.75 8.30
CA SER A 170 -0.99 -29.01 7.18
C SER A 170 0.08 -28.44 6.25
N ASP A 171 -0.33 -27.87 5.12
CA ASP A 171 0.57 -27.22 4.16
C ASP A 171 0.83 -25.75 4.52
N VAL A 172 0.28 -25.29 5.65
CA VAL A 172 0.44 -23.93 6.15
C VAL A 172 1.83 -23.81 6.79
N ILE A 173 2.62 -22.88 6.26
CA ILE A 173 3.91 -22.49 6.81
C ILE A 173 3.98 -20.98 6.96
N TYR A 174 4.75 -20.52 7.93
CA TYR A 174 4.89 -19.11 8.25
C TYR A 174 6.25 -18.58 7.83
N ALA A 175 6.33 -17.29 7.49
CA ALA A 175 7.61 -16.64 7.28
C ALA A 175 8.50 -16.77 8.53
N ASN A 176 9.79 -16.96 8.33
CA ASN A 176 10.81 -17.25 9.34
C ASN A 176 10.70 -18.61 10.05
N GLN A 177 9.76 -19.48 9.63
CA GLN A 177 9.72 -20.85 10.12
C GLN A 177 10.95 -21.62 9.62
N LYS A 178 11.55 -22.43 10.51
CA LYS A 178 12.66 -23.34 10.18
C LYS A 178 12.11 -24.67 9.72
N LEU A 179 12.53 -25.12 8.55
CA LEU A 179 12.23 -26.44 8.00
C LEU A 179 13.52 -27.25 7.89
N CYS A 180 13.60 -28.37 8.60
CA CYS A 180 14.59 -29.40 8.40
C CYS A 180 14.39 -30.05 7.02
N LEU A 181 15.47 -30.19 6.26
CA LEU A 181 15.50 -30.86 4.98
C LEU A 181 16.29 -32.17 5.13
N PRO A 182 15.85 -33.25 4.45
CA PRO A 182 16.61 -34.48 4.38
C PRO A 182 17.91 -34.25 3.60
N GLU A 183 18.98 -34.93 4.01
CA GLU A 183 20.25 -34.93 3.29
C GLU A 183 20.03 -35.66 1.96
N ASN A 184 20.19 -34.95 0.85
CA ASN A 184 19.85 -35.47 -0.47
C ASN A 184 20.88 -36.54 -0.85
N LYS A 185 20.55 -37.83 -0.67
CA LYS A 185 21.25 -38.94 -1.30
C LYS A 185 21.08 -38.81 -2.82
N LYS A 186 22.17 -38.47 -3.50
CA LYS A 186 22.27 -38.66 -4.96
C LYS A 186 22.25 -40.16 -5.28
#